data_AF-A0A366DVT9-F1
#
_entry.id   AF-A0A366DVT9-F1
#
_cell.length_a   1.000
_cell.length_b   1.000
_cell.length_c   1.000
_cell.angle_alpha   90.00
_cell.angle_beta   90.00
_cell.angle_gamma   90.00
#
_symmetry.space_group_name_H-M   'P 1'
#
loop_
_entity.id
_entity.type
_entity.pdbx_description
1 polymer ?
#
loop_
_entity_poly.entity_id
_entity_poly.type
_entity_poly.pdbx_seq_one_letter_code
_entity_poly.pdbx_strand_id
1 'polypeptide(L)'
;MPTYRTPVRAIVAGLALGGLVLAGCTDDTADDPMPTMPATSPLTTAPDTDTTTSPGEQPEITPAAAQQLCDMIGSEVDTWRDQGTAVARVSFNGTVQNWAARNDGLNDEILRDKTIVDDVTTQACPDVRQNALDALGTEDLAGALVGMGG
;
A
#
# COMPACT_ATOMS: atom_id res chain seq x y z
N MET A 1 9.19 56.85 -11.93
CA MET A 1 9.94 55.95 -12.85
C MET A 1 9.14 54.65 -13.00
N PRO A 2 9.10 54.06 -14.19
CA PRO A 2 7.98 53.25 -14.67
C PRO A 2 8.13 51.72 -14.46
N THR A 3 6.96 51.04 -14.43
CA THR A 3 6.59 49.66 -14.87
C THR A 3 7.61 48.51 -14.79
N TYR A 4 7.23 47.31 -14.32
CA TYR A 4 6.57 46.31 -15.19
C TYR A 4 5.82 45.24 -14.36
N ARG A 5 4.55 45.00 -14.70
CA ARG A 5 3.82 43.77 -14.36
C ARG A 5 4.10 42.75 -15.45
N THR A 6 4.49 41.53 -15.09
CA THR A 6 4.68 40.44 -16.06
C THR A 6 3.57 39.40 -15.89
N PRO A 7 2.67 39.23 -16.86
CA PRO A 7 1.84 38.05 -16.99
C PRO A 7 2.50 37.06 -17.96
N VAL A 8 2.69 35.81 -17.55
CA VAL A 8 2.97 34.71 -18.49
C VAL A 8 1.84 33.72 -18.39
N ARG A 9 0.92 33.82 -19.36
CA ARG A 9 0.02 32.74 -19.78
C ARG A 9 0.60 32.16 -21.08
N ALA A 10 0.75 30.85 -21.17
CA ALA A 10 -0.06 30.03 -22.09
C ALA A 10 0.44 28.58 -22.15
N ILE A 11 -0.56 27.70 -22.12
CA ILE A 11 -0.60 26.26 -22.35
C ILE A 11 -0.13 25.90 -23.77
N VAL A 12 0.58 24.77 -23.92
CA VAL A 12 0.59 23.97 -25.17
C VAL A 12 0.52 22.48 -24.82
N ALA A 13 -0.44 21.81 -25.46
CA ALA A 13 -0.78 20.40 -25.33
C ALA A 13 0.17 19.48 -26.13
N GLY A 14 0.31 18.22 -25.73
CA GLY A 14 0.99 17.18 -26.50
C GLY A 14 0.39 15.79 -26.24
N LEU A 15 -0.07 15.15 -27.32
CA LEU A 15 -0.92 13.97 -27.43
C LEU A 15 -0.34 12.65 -26.86
N ALA A 16 -1.26 11.79 -26.44
CA ALA A 16 -1.07 10.37 -26.14
C ALA A 16 -1.05 9.47 -27.39
N LEU A 17 -0.20 8.44 -27.40
CA LEU A 17 -0.31 7.10 -28.03
C LEU A 17 0.74 6.23 -27.28
N GLY A 18 0.49 5.05 -26.68
CA GLY A 18 -0.29 3.89 -27.09
C GLY A 18 0.68 2.71 -27.26
N GLY A 19 0.57 1.65 -26.45
CA GLY A 19 1.36 0.42 -26.64
C GLY A 19 1.46 -0.49 -25.41
N LEU A 20 0.37 -1.18 -25.06
CA LEU A 20 0.38 -2.28 -24.09
C LEU A 20 0.49 -3.60 -24.88
N VAL A 21 1.62 -4.30 -24.78
CA VAL A 21 1.76 -5.67 -25.29
C VAL A 21 1.42 -6.63 -24.16
N LEU A 22 0.23 -7.22 -24.20
CA LEU A 22 -0.13 -8.36 -23.37
C LEU A 22 0.49 -9.61 -24.01
N ALA A 23 1.55 -10.13 -23.39
CA ALA A 23 2.05 -11.46 -23.68
C ALA A 23 0.99 -12.48 -23.22
N GLY A 24 0.26 -13.06 -24.17
CA GLY A 24 -0.61 -14.20 -23.91
C GLY A 24 0.23 -15.47 -23.81
N CYS A 25 0.39 -16.01 -22.60
CA CYS A 25 0.75 -17.41 -22.44
C CYS A 25 -0.52 -18.25 -22.59
N THR A 26 -0.62 -18.92 -23.74
CA THR A 26 -1.49 -20.09 -23.92
C THR A 26 -0.74 -21.29 -23.37
N ASP A 27 -1.36 -22.06 -22.48
CA ASP A 27 -0.98 -23.44 -22.25
C ASP A 27 -2.28 -24.25 -22.25
N ASP A 28 -2.42 -25.08 -23.27
CA ASP A 28 -3.60 -25.87 -23.58
C ASP A 28 -3.40 -27.30 -23.06
N THR A 29 -4.21 -27.65 -22.06
CA THR A 29 -4.99 -28.89 -21.91
C THR A 29 -4.35 -30.26 -22.22
N ALA A 30 -4.34 -31.15 -21.19
CA ALA A 30 -4.98 -32.49 -21.18
C ALA A 30 -4.14 -33.64 -20.56
N ASP A 31 -4.67 -34.13 -19.42
CA ASP A 31 -5.00 -35.53 -19.06
C ASP A 31 -3.93 -36.63 -18.81
N ASP A 32 -4.07 -37.23 -17.62
CA ASP A 32 -3.44 -38.39 -16.93
C ASP A 32 -3.69 -39.74 -17.69
N PRO A 33 -3.04 -40.94 -17.45
CA PRO A 33 -2.84 -41.51 -16.11
C PRO A 33 -1.65 -42.43 -15.74
N MET A 34 -1.35 -42.36 -14.43
CA MET A 34 -0.81 -43.32 -13.42
C MET A 34 0.31 -44.36 -13.74
N PRO A 35 1.13 -44.69 -12.71
CA PRO A 35 0.89 -45.97 -12.03
C PRO A 35 0.92 -45.90 -10.49
N THR A 36 0.10 -46.77 -9.89
CA THR A 36 -0.10 -46.97 -8.44
C THR A 36 1.08 -47.71 -7.78
N MET A 37 1.55 -47.22 -6.63
CA MET A 37 2.29 -48.04 -5.65
C MET A 37 1.85 -47.70 -4.22
N PRO A 38 1.77 -48.68 -3.30
CA PRO A 38 1.34 -48.46 -1.93
C PRO A 38 2.53 -48.09 -1.03
N ALA A 39 2.37 -47.09 -0.18
CA ALA A 39 3.30 -46.84 0.93
C ALA A 39 2.52 -46.51 2.21
N THR A 40 2.74 -47.39 3.18
CA THR A 40 2.21 -47.41 4.55
C THR A 40 2.94 -46.41 5.44
N SER A 41 2.24 -45.60 6.27
CA SER A 41 2.57 -45.20 7.67
C SER A 41 1.80 -43.96 8.15
N PRO A 42 1.69 -43.71 9.48
CA PRO A 42 0.48 -43.19 10.11
C PRO A 42 0.45 -41.67 10.39
N LEU A 43 -0.78 -41.19 10.61
CA LEU A 43 -1.23 -40.07 11.45
C LEU A 43 -0.37 -38.79 11.49
N THR A 44 -0.90 -37.73 10.89
CA THR A 44 -0.82 -36.38 11.47
C THR A 44 -2.17 -35.73 11.21
N THR A 45 -2.94 -35.54 12.27
CA THR A 45 -4.09 -34.66 12.29
C THR A 45 -3.62 -33.31 11.78
N ALA A 46 -4.14 -32.87 10.64
CA ALA A 46 -3.98 -31.48 10.22
C ALA A 46 -4.47 -30.59 11.36
N PRO A 47 -3.80 -29.48 11.69
CA PRO A 47 -4.48 -28.47 12.48
C PRO A 47 -5.73 -28.08 11.68
N ASP A 48 -6.90 -28.27 12.29
CA ASP A 48 -8.09 -27.55 11.90
C ASP A 48 -7.69 -26.09 11.74
N THR A 49 -7.73 -25.59 10.51
CA THR A 49 -7.77 -24.15 10.30
C THR A 49 -9.11 -23.74 10.88
N ASP A 50 -9.11 -23.42 12.17
CA ASP A 50 -10.12 -22.60 12.81
C ASP A 50 -10.16 -21.28 12.04
N THR A 51 -10.88 -21.26 10.92
CA THR A 51 -11.50 -20.03 10.43
C THR A 51 -12.64 -19.73 11.40
N THR A 52 -12.25 -19.30 12.61
CA THR A 52 -13.12 -18.50 13.46
C THR A 52 -13.19 -17.13 12.79
N THR A 53 -14.09 -17.02 11.81
CA THR A 53 -14.69 -15.73 11.46
C THR A 53 -15.48 -15.28 12.69
N SER A 54 -14.84 -14.46 13.53
CA SER A 54 -15.55 -13.70 14.56
C SER A 54 -16.22 -12.49 13.88
N PRO A 55 -17.55 -12.32 14.00
CA PRO A 55 -18.25 -11.19 13.43
C PRO A 55 -17.94 -9.93 14.24
N GLY A 56 -17.19 -9.02 13.63
CA GLY A 56 -17.09 -7.63 14.00
C GLY A 56 -16.65 -6.90 12.75
N GLU A 57 -17.58 -6.21 12.09
CA GLU A 57 -17.36 -5.39 10.90
C GLU A 57 -16.38 -4.25 11.19
N GLN A 58 -15.09 -4.58 11.26
CA GLN A 58 -14.01 -3.67 10.91
C GLN A 58 -13.64 -4.01 9.47
N PRO A 59 -13.44 -3.04 8.57
CA PRO A 59 -12.92 -3.33 7.25
C PRO A 59 -11.57 -4.00 7.43
N GLU A 60 -11.54 -5.30 7.14
CA GLU A 60 -10.38 -6.12 7.40
C GLU A 60 -9.29 -5.69 6.42
N ILE A 61 -8.27 -5.00 6.93
CA ILE A 61 -7.08 -4.71 6.14
C ILE A 61 -6.44 -6.05 5.78
N THR A 62 -6.54 -6.43 4.51
CA THR A 62 -5.98 -7.71 4.08
C THR A 62 -4.45 -7.70 4.22
N PRO A 63 -3.80 -8.85 4.41
CA PRO A 63 -2.33 -8.93 4.45
C PRO A 63 -1.67 -8.37 3.18
N ALA A 64 -2.32 -8.50 2.03
CA ALA A 64 -1.84 -7.94 0.76
C ALA A 64 -1.91 -6.40 0.76
N ALA A 65 -2.99 -5.82 1.30
CA ALA A 65 -3.11 -4.38 1.46
C ALA A 65 -2.04 -3.84 2.42
N ALA A 66 -1.79 -4.52 3.54
CA ALA A 66 -0.75 -4.18 4.49
C ALA A 66 0.64 -4.15 3.83
N GLN A 67 0.97 -5.19 3.08
CA GLN A 67 2.26 -5.25 2.38
C GLN A 67 2.38 -4.19 1.30
N GLN A 68 1.31 -3.90 0.57
CA GLN A 68 1.31 -2.83 -0.43
C GLN A 68 1.66 -1.47 0.21
N LEU A 69 1.11 -1.16 1.38
CA LEU A 69 1.43 0.08 2.10
C LEU A 69 2.93 0.14 2.44
N CYS A 70 3.47 -0.95 2.98
CA CYS A 70 4.88 -1.08 3.29
C CYS A 70 5.78 -0.85 2.07
N ASP A 71 5.45 -1.43 0.92
CA ASP A 71 6.23 -1.30 -0.30
C ASP A 71 6.22 0.15 -0.82
N MET A 72 5.05 0.80 -0.80
CA MET A 72 4.93 2.19 -1.23
C MET A 72 5.72 3.13 -0.32
N ILE A 73 5.60 2.99 1.01
CA ILE A 73 6.39 3.76 1.98
C ILE A 73 7.88 3.50 1.75
N GLY A 74 8.29 2.24 1.70
CA GLY A 74 9.68 1.85 1.53
C GLY A 74 10.33 2.42 0.26
N SER A 75 9.55 2.56 -0.82
CA SER A 75 10.04 3.15 -2.08
C SER A 75 10.31 4.65 -2.01
N GLU A 76 9.67 5.37 -1.09
CA GLU A 76 9.74 6.83 -1.00
C GLU A 76 10.61 7.33 0.16
N VAL A 77 10.83 6.50 1.19
CA VAL A 77 11.50 6.87 2.45
C VAL A 77 12.85 7.58 2.25
N ASP A 78 13.71 7.11 1.35
CA ASP A 78 15.00 7.76 1.11
C ASP A 78 14.84 9.12 0.42
N THR A 79 13.86 9.22 -0.49
CA THR A 79 13.48 10.49 -1.12
C THR A 79 12.94 11.48 -0.08
N TRP A 80 12.15 11.02 0.88
CA TRP A 80 11.64 11.85 1.98
C TRP A 80 12.76 12.40 2.86
N ARG A 81 13.80 11.60 3.14
CA ARG A 81 14.98 12.03 3.89
C ARG A 81 15.74 13.12 3.16
N ASP A 82 15.95 12.95 1.86
CA ASP A 82 16.68 13.93 1.04
C ASP A 82 15.93 15.26 0.90
N GLN A 83 14.59 15.22 0.83
CA GLN A 83 13.75 16.41 0.64
C GLN A 83 13.35 17.09 1.95
N GLY A 84 13.56 16.42 3.09
CA GLY A 84 13.29 16.92 4.42
C GLY A 84 11.84 16.78 4.88
N THR A 85 11.64 16.95 6.19
CA THR A 85 10.42 16.58 6.91
C THR A 85 9.13 17.23 6.39
N ALA A 86 9.19 18.48 5.94
CA ALA A 86 8.00 19.17 5.43
C ALA A 86 7.45 18.52 4.17
N VAL A 87 8.33 18.13 3.24
CA VAL A 87 7.93 17.45 2.01
C VAL A 87 7.56 16.00 2.29
N ALA A 88 8.34 15.31 3.14
CA ALA A 88 8.06 13.95 3.60
C ALA A 88 6.62 13.79 4.10
N ARG A 89 6.14 14.70 4.95
CA ARG A 89 4.77 14.65 5.48
C ARG A 89 3.72 14.79 4.39
N VAL A 90 3.88 15.72 3.46
CA VAL A 90 2.92 15.90 2.35
C VAL A 90 2.90 14.66 1.46
N SER A 91 4.07 14.13 1.09
CA SER A 91 4.18 12.91 0.28
C SER A 91 3.55 11.72 0.98
N PHE A 92 3.86 11.50 2.26
CA PHE A 92 3.27 10.42 3.06
C PHE A 92 1.73 10.49 3.12
N ASN A 93 1.15 11.68 3.28
CA ASN A 93 -0.31 11.85 3.21
C ASN A 93 -0.87 11.43 1.85
N GLY A 94 -0.14 11.72 0.76
CA GLY A 94 -0.49 11.26 -0.58
C GLY A 94 -0.37 9.75 -0.74
N THR A 95 0.71 9.15 -0.22
CA THR A 95 0.95 7.70 -0.25
C THR A 95 -0.17 6.94 0.47
N VAL A 96 -0.60 7.39 1.66
CA VAL A 96 -1.68 6.76 2.41
C VAL A 96 -3.04 6.91 1.73
N GLN A 97 -3.35 8.09 1.17
CA GLN A 97 -4.58 8.27 0.39
C GLN A 97 -4.58 7.39 -0.87
N ASN A 98 -3.44 7.28 -1.55
CA ASN A 98 -3.29 6.43 -2.72
C ASN A 98 -3.46 4.95 -2.37
N TRP A 99 -2.85 4.52 -1.25
CA TRP A 99 -3.03 3.19 -0.69
C TRP A 99 -4.49 2.87 -0.44
N ALA A 100 -5.17 3.74 0.30
CA ALA A 100 -6.55 3.56 0.72
C ALA A 100 -7.51 3.52 -0.47
N ALA A 101 -7.29 4.36 -1.48
CA ALA A 101 -8.07 4.34 -2.72
C ALA A 101 -7.90 3.05 -3.53
N ARG A 102 -6.75 2.37 -3.43
CA ARG A 102 -6.45 1.12 -4.16
C ARG A 102 -6.99 -0.13 -3.48
N ASN A 103 -7.30 -0.05 -2.19
CA ASN A 103 -7.74 -1.16 -1.36
C ASN A 103 -9.17 -0.91 -0.93
N ASP A 104 -10.12 -1.07 -1.86
CA ASP A 104 -11.57 -0.96 -1.63
C ASP A 104 -12.07 0.36 -1.01
N GLY A 105 -11.29 1.43 -1.11
CA GLY A 105 -11.70 2.74 -0.62
C GLY A 105 -11.66 2.85 0.90
N LEU A 106 -10.66 2.26 1.55
CA LEU A 106 -10.36 2.39 2.99
C LEU A 106 -10.14 3.84 3.49
N ASN A 107 -10.30 4.85 2.63
CA ASN A 107 -10.18 6.26 2.98
C ASN A 107 -11.12 6.61 4.14
N ASP A 108 -12.37 6.17 4.08
CA ASP A 108 -13.35 6.45 5.14
C ASP A 108 -12.93 5.85 6.49
N GLU A 109 -12.28 4.69 6.46
CA GLU A 109 -11.80 4.06 7.69
C GLU A 109 -10.59 4.79 8.26
N ILE A 110 -9.61 5.17 7.43
CA ILE A 110 -8.42 5.92 7.88
C ILE A 110 -8.80 7.32 8.36
N LEU A 111 -9.84 7.93 7.78
CA LEU A 111 -10.41 9.20 8.26
C LEU A 111 -11.03 9.05 9.66
N ARG A 112 -11.63 7.89 9.96
CA ARG A 112 -12.21 7.60 11.28
C ARG A 112 -11.15 7.20 12.29
N ASP A 113 -10.17 6.43 11.86
CA ASP A 113 -9.09 5.92 12.66
C ASP A 113 -7.76 5.91 11.91
N LYS A 114 -6.92 6.87 12.27
CA LYS A 114 -5.58 7.03 11.69
C LYS A 114 -4.59 6.02 12.25
N THR A 115 -4.87 5.38 13.39
CA THR A 115 -3.93 4.43 14.01
C THR A 115 -3.78 3.17 13.15
N ILE A 116 -4.77 2.85 12.30
CA ILE A 116 -4.71 1.75 11.34
C ILE A 116 -3.41 1.75 10.54
N VAL A 117 -2.93 2.90 10.09
CA VAL A 117 -1.68 3.02 9.33
C VAL A 117 -0.47 2.63 10.18
N ASP A 118 -0.46 3.04 11.45
CA ASP A 118 0.61 2.71 12.39
C ASP A 118 0.57 1.23 12.80
N ASP A 119 -0.62 0.68 13.08
CA ASP A 119 -0.83 -0.70 13.50
C ASP A 119 -0.46 -1.68 12.38
N VAL A 120 -0.96 -1.43 11.17
CA VAL A 120 -0.68 -2.25 9.98
C VAL A 120 0.82 -2.29 9.68
N THR A 121 1.49 -1.14 9.72
CA THR A 121 2.94 -1.08 9.43
C THR A 121 3.78 -1.63 10.58
N THR A 122 3.34 -1.52 11.83
CA THR A 122 3.97 -2.16 12.99
C THR A 122 3.97 -3.68 12.84
N GLN A 123 2.84 -4.25 12.41
CA GLN A 123 2.70 -5.69 12.24
C GLN A 123 3.40 -6.21 10.99
N ALA A 124 3.27 -5.52 9.85
CA ALA A 124 3.74 -6.02 8.56
C ALA A 124 5.20 -5.67 8.26
N CYS A 125 5.66 -4.48 8.64
CA CYS A 125 6.96 -3.95 8.23
C CYS A 125 7.57 -2.96 9.25
N PRO A 126 7.95 -3.43 10.45
CA PRO A 126 8.43 -2.56 11.53
C PRO A 126 9.67 -1.75 11.15
N ASP A 127 10.57 -2.29 10.32
CA ASP A 127 11.76 -1.57 9.85
C ASP A 127 11.39 -0.41 8.91
N VAL A 128 10.44 -0.63 7.99
CA VAL A 128 9.94 0.42 7.09
C VAL A 128 9.22 1.50 7.88
N ARG A 129 8.41 1.10 8.87
CA ARG A 129 7.76 2.03 9.80
C ARG A 129 8.78 2.90 10.50
N GLN A 130 9.81 2.32 11.12
CA GLN A 130 10.82 3.10 11.84
C GLN A 130 11.52 4.08 10.91
N ASN A 131 11.89 3.62 9.72
CA ASN A 131 12.52 4.47 8.73
C ASN A 131 11.64 5.66 8.29
N ALA A 132 10.34 5.42 8.16
CA ALA A 132 9.36 6.46 7.86
C ALA A 132 9.19 7.44 9.04
N LEU A 133 9.11 6.96 10.28
CA LEU A 133 9.02 7.82 11.48
C LEU A 133 10.22 8.78 11.56
N ASP A 134 11.43 8.29 11.30
CA ASP A 134 12.64 9.09 11.29
C ASP A 134 12.59 10.18 10.19
N ALA A 135 12.15 9.83 8.99
CA ALA A 135 12.03 10.78 7.87
C ALA A 135 10.93 11.84 8.12
N LEU A 136 9.83 11.42 8.73
CA LEU A 136 8.66 12.24 9.03
C LEU A 136 8.83 13.07 10.32
N GLY A 137 9.85 12.77 11.12
CA GLY A 137 10.13 13.44 12.40
C GLY A 137 8.92 13.42 13.33
N THR A 138 8.32 12.23 13.52
CA THR A 138 7.12 11.99 14.33
C THR A 138 7.29 10.74 15.18
N GLU A 139 6.54 10.62 16.27
CA GLU A 139 6.58 9.46 17.17
C GLU A 139 5.74 8.29 16.65
N ASP A 140 4.67 8.60 15.91
CA ASP A 140 3.78 7.63 15.28
C ASP A 140 3.35 8.11 13.88
N LEU A 141 2.99 7.17 13.01
CA LEU A 141 2.61 7.48 11.63
C LEU A 141 1.26 8.21 11.56
N ALA A 142 0.35 7.97 12.50
CA ALA A 142 -0.95 8.64 12.54
C ALA A 142 -0.81 10.16 12.75
N GLY A 143 0.16 10.59 13.56
CA GLY A 143 0.51 11.99 13.81
C GLY A 143 1.03 12.74 12.58
N ALA A 144 1.55 12.02 11.58
CA ALA A 144 1.97 12.62 10.31
C ALA A 144 0.82 12.82 9.30
N LEU A 145 -0.36 12.27 9.56
CA LEU A 145 -1.53 12.33 8.68
C LEU A 145 -2.35 13.60 8.89
N VAL A 146 -1.99 14.67 8.18
CA VAL A 146 -2.59 16.01 8.28
C VAL A 146 -3.78 16.13 7.32
N GLY A 147 -4.91 16.66 7.81
CA GLY A 147 -6.09 16.92 6.97
C GLY A 147 -7.02 15.72 6.71
N MET A 148 -6.67 14.53 7.21
CA MET A 148 -7.53 13.34 7.17
C MET A 148 -8.56 13.30 8.32
N GLY A 149 -9.37 14.35 8.42
CA GLY A 149 -10.38 14.51 9.46
C GLY A 149 -10.69 15.99 9.65
N GLY A 150 -11.79 16.43 9.04
CA GLY A 150 -12.35 17.77 9.11
C GLY A 150 -13.81 17.73 8.75
#